data_AF-A0A7C6S6B7-F1
#
_entry.id   AF-A0A7C6S6B7-F1
#
_cell.length_a   1.000
_cell.length_b   1.000
_cell.length_c   1.000
_cell.angle_alpha   90.00
_cell.angle_beta   90.00
_cell.angle_gamma   90.00
#
_symmetry.space_group_name_H-M   'P 1'
#
loop_
_entity.id
_entity.type
_entity.pdbx_description
1 polymer ?
#
loop_
_entity_poly.entity_id
_entity_poly.type
_entity_poly.pdbx_seq_one_letter_code
_entity_poly.pdbx_strand_id
1 'polypeptide(L)'
;MDIKPVKYEGLDCLDSLLSTIAAYWGHQYELSFAQTWRFDYISSKDNTLTLGKRIVQNSNTIIKLFKNYHNIALTRYYNYDVDLLNNIKSNIQRSIPVGVWLDHFWTPWHESFKTAHGSHSFLIIGYDESNNLICTDPYYLKENCILTPEQLRNGYKSHVFFHLKGNEEKIINWGSIIINNLNATYSKDFPVALYNNIQKFANEILNNFNIKTETDGYKIIEQAPIIWNLAYVII
;
A
#
# COMPACT_ATOMS: atom_id res chain seq x y z
N MET A 1 -11.59 16.10 -11.47
CA MET A 1 -12.08 14.77 -11.91
C MET A 1 -13.13 14.30 -10.93
N ASP A 2 -14.06 13.42 -11.32
CA ASP A 2 -14.99 12.78 -10.39
C ASP A 2 -14.52 11.35 -10.15
N ILE A 3 -13.89 11.10 -9.00
CA ILE A 3 -13.30 9.80 -8.64
C ILE A 3 -13.98 9.32 -7.37
N LYS A 4 -14.72 8.22 -7.50
CA LYS A 4 -15.40 7.58 -6.38
C LYS A 4 -14.44 6.62 -5.67
N PRO A 5 -14.28 6.75 -4.34
CA PRO A 5 -13.40 5.88 -3.58
C PRO A 5 -13.94 4.45 -3.61
N VAL A 6 -13.04 3.49 -3.80
CA VAL A 6 -13.30 2.05 -3.74
C VAL A 6 -12.52 1.47 -2.58
N LYS A 7 -13.24 0.79 -1.67
CA LYS A 7 -12.65 0.08 -0.53
C LYS A 7 -13.49 -1.13 -0.17
N TYR A 8 -12.81 -2.20 0.23
CA TYR A 8 -13.39 -3.40 0.82
C TYR A 8 -12.78 -3.62 2.20
N GLU A 9 -13.44 -4.47 2.99
CA GLU A 9 -12.89 -4.91 4.26
C GLU A 9 -11.53 -5.57 4.06
N GLY A 10 -10.58 -5.26 4.95
CA GLY A 10 -9.21 -5.77 4.88
C GLY A 10 -8.26 -4.94 4.01
N LEU A 11 -8.72 -4.06 3.11
CA LEU A 11 -7.81 -3.27 2.27
C LEU A 11 -7.10 -2.17 3.05
N ASP A 12 -5.79 -2.05 2.85
CA ASP A 12 -5.00 -0.94 3.37
C ASP A 12 -5.14 0.33 2.50
N CYS A 13 -4.41 1.39 2.86
CA CYS A 13 -4.46 2.65 2.12
C CYS A 13 -3.86 2.55 0.69
N LEU A 14 -2.84 1.71 0.47
CA LEU A 14 -2.28 1.45 -0.85
C LEU A 14 -3.25 0.64 -1.70
N ASP A 15 -3.84 -0.41 -1.14
CA ASP A 15 -4.81 -1.27 -1.83
C ASP A 15 -6.05 -0.46 -2.26
N SER A 16 -6.56 0.36 -1.35
CA SER A 16 -7.71 1.24 -1.60
C SER A 16 -7.37 2.28 -2.68
N LEU A 17 -6.14 2.80 -2.68
CA LEU A 17 -5.64 3.73 -3.70
C LEU A 17 -5.53 3.06 -5.08
N LEU A 18 -4.98 1.85 -5.15
CA LEU A 18 -4.84 1.10 -6.41
C LEU A 18 -6.19 0.67 -6.99
N SER A 19 -7.07 0.10 -6.16
CA SER A 19 -8.42 -0.31 -6.57
C SER A 19 -9.26 0.87 -7.07
N THR A 20 -9.18 2.03 -6.40
CA THR A 20 -9.85 3.26 -6.85
C THR A 20 -9.34 3.73 -8.21
N ILE A 21 -8.03 3.71 -8.45
CA ILE A 21 -7.45 4.12 -9.74
C ILE A 21 -7.83 3.16 -10.86
N ALA A 22 -7.81 1.85 -10.61
CA ALA A 22 -8.27 0.88 -11.60
C ALA A 22 -9.74 1.10 -11.95
N ALA A 23 -10.61 1.27 -10.95
CA ALA A 23 -12.03 1.50 -11.14
C ALA A 23 -12.31 2.81 -11.92
N TYR A 24 -11.59 3.88 -11.62
CA TYR A 24 -11.68 5.16 -12.35
C TYR A 24 -11.39 5.01 -13.85
N TRP A 25 -10.45 4.12 -14.21
CA TRP A 25 -10.12 3.82 -15.60
C TRP A 25 -10.90 2.65 -16.19
N GLY A 26 -11.93 2.15 -15.50
CA GLY A 26 -12.76 1.04 -15.98
C GLY A 26 -12.04 -0.30 -16.00
N HIS A 27 -10.94 -0.44 -15.26
CA HIS A 27 -10.20 -1.69 -15.12
C HIS A 27 -10.60 -2.43 -13.84
N GLN A 28 -10.65 -3.75 -13.95
CA GLN A 28 -10.61 -4.66 -12.81
C GLN A 28 -9.27 -4.50 -12.06
N TYR A 29 -9.18 -4.96 -10.82
CA TYR A 29 -7.96 -4.88 -9.99
C TYR A 29 -7.72 -6.12 -9.13
N GLU A 30 -8.67 -7.06 -9.11
CA GLU A 30 -8.75 -8.23 -8.23
C GLU A 30 -7.51 -9.12 -8.36
N LEU A 31 -6.94 -9.22 -9.56
CA LEU A 31 -5.73 -10.00 -9.84
C LEU A 31 -4.46 -9.42 -9.21
N SER A 32 -4.52 -8.19 -8.72
CA SER A 32 -3.42 -7.59 -7.96
C SER A 32 -3.25 -8.27 -6.61
N PHE A 33 -4.30 -8.94 -6.11
CA PHE A 33 -4.27 -9.72 -4.88
C PHE A 33 -3.95 -11.20 -5.10
N ALA A 34 -3.61 -11.63 -6.32
CA ALA A 34 -3.44 -13.05 -6.63
C ALA A 34 -2.34 -13.76 -5.81
N GLN A 35 -1.43 -13.03 -5.16
CA GLN A 35 -0.32 -13.58 -4.36
C GLN A 35 -0.39 -13.22 -2.87
N THR A 36 -1.53 -12.76 -2.38
CA THR A 36 -1.61 -12.25 -1.02
C THR A 36 -1.65 -13.32 0.07
N TRP A 37 -1.91 -14.58 -0.29
CA TRP A 37 -1.83 -15.72 0.64
C TRP A 37 -0.40 -16.08 1.08
N ARG A 38 0.60 -15.28 0.69
CA ARG A 38 2.00 -15.56 0.96
C ARG A 38 2.43 -14.99 2.31
N PHE A 39 2.73 -15.88 3.25
CA PHE A 39 3.38 -15.58 4.53
C PHE A 39 4.88 -15.91 4.48
N ASP A 40 5.70 -14.87 4.52
CA ASP A 40 7.15 -14.98 4.53
C ASP A 40 7.69 -14.66 5.93
N TYR A 41 8.57 -15.53 6.44
CA TYR A 41 9.14 -15.42 7.77
C TYR A 41 10.65 -15.69 7.76
N ILE A 42 11.42 -14.79 8.35
CA ILE A 42 12.87 -14.92 8.48
C ILE A 42 13.17 -15.68 9.78
N SER A 43 13.27 -17.01 9.69
CA SER A 43 13.76 -17.80 10.83
C SER A 43 15.28 -17.62 10.96
N SER A 44 15.70 -17.16 12.13
CA SER A 44 17.08 -16.83 12.44
C SER A 44 17.48 -17.56 13.73
N LYS A 45 18.68 -18.14 13.75
CA LYS A 45 19.32 -18.56 15.02
C LYS A 45 19.87 -17.37 15.80
N ASP A 46 20.01 -16.23 15.13
CA ASP A 46 20.56 -14.99 15.67
C ASP A 46 19.42 -14.07 16.13
N ASN A 47 19.31 -13.88 17.44
CA ASN A 47 18.21 -13.18 18.13
C ASN A 47 18.33 -11.65 18.09
N THR A 48 19.00 -11.09 17.09
CA THR A 48 19.18 -9.63 16.95
C THR A 48 17.89 -8.90 16.58
N LEU A 49 16.89 -9.62 16.05
CA LEU A 49 15.58 -9.09 15.70
C LEU A 49 14.48 -9.70 16.56
N THR A 50 13.52 -8.86 16.95
CA THR A 50 12.27 -9.31 17.56
C THR A 50 11.45 -10.15 16.55
N LEU A 51 10.55 -11.00 17.01
CA LEU A 51 9.72 -11.87 16.16
C LEU A 51 8.91 -11.05 15.15
N GLY A 52 8.34 -9.92 15.58
CA GLY A 52 7.58 -9.05 14.69
C GLY A 52 8.39 -8.53 13.49
N LYS A 53 9.66 -8.17 13.71
CA LYS A 53 10.56 -7.68 12.65
C LYS A 53 10.96 -8.77 11.64
N ARG A 54 10.70 -10.04 11.94
CA ARG A 54 11.00 -11.18 11.07
C ARG A 54 9.83 -11.55 10.15
N ILE A 55 8.66 -10.94 10.34
CA ILE A 55 7.51 -11.07 9.43
C ILE A 55 7.74 -10.14 8.23
N VAL A 56 7.73 -10.68 7.02
CA VAL A 56 8.03 -9.93 5.80
C VAL A 56 6.74 -9.44 5.15
N GLN A 57 6.62 -8.11 5.00
CA GLN A 57 5.55 -7.48 4.24
C GLN A 57 5.88 -7.46 2.73
N ASN A 58 4.94 -7.90 1.89
CA ASN A 58 5.13 -8.09 0.46
C ASN A 58 4.47 -6.99 -0.40
N SER A 59 4.49 -5.73 0.05
CA SER A 59 3.83 -4.59 -0.63
C SER A 59 4.32 -4.31 -2.06
N ASN A 60 5.53 -4.75 -2.43
CA ASN A 60 6.00 -4.66 -3.82
C ASN A 60 5.27 -5.64 -4.76
N THR A 61 4.69 -6.72 -4.23
CA THR A 61 4.00 -7.75 -5.00
C THR A 61 2.71 -7.20 -5.61
N ILE A 62 1.88 -6.51 -4.83
CA ILE A 62 0.63 -5.93 -5.35
C ILE A 62 0.91 -4.94 -6.48
N ILE A 63 1.90 -4.07 -6.34
CA ILE A 63 2.31 -3.11 -7.38
C ILE A 63 2.75 -3.83 -8.67
N LYS A 64 3.52 -4.91 -8.53
CA LYS A 64 3.99 -5.72 -9.66
C LYS A 64 2.82 -6.40 -10.38
N LEU A 65 1.90 -7.00 -9.64
CA LEU A 65 0.73 -7.67 -10.20
C LEU A 65 -0.23 -6.67 -10.85
N PHE A 66 -0.40 -5.51 -10.22
CA PHE A 66 -1.20 -4.39 -10.73
C PHE A 66 -0.74 -3.96 -12.13
N LYS A 67 0.58 -3.78 -12.30
CA LYS A 67 1.20 -3.50 -13.60
C LYS A 67 1.04 -4.64 -14.61
N ASN A 68 1.16 -5.88 -14.16
CA ASN A 68 1.16 -7.04 -15.05
C ASN A 68 -0.22 -7.35 -15.62
N TYR A 69 -1.27 -7.24 -14.80
CA TYR A 69 -2.63 -7.67 -15.16
C TYR A 69 -3.54 -6.52 -15.58
N HIS A 70 -3.30 -5.30 -15.11
CA HIS A 70 -4.21 -4.18 -15.33
C HIS A 70 -3.63 -3.07 -16.20
N ASN A 71 -2.43 -3.28 -16.77
CA ASN A 71 -1.74 -2.35 -17.67
C ASN A 71 -1.52 -0.94 -17.07
N ILE A 72 -1.67 -0.79 -15.75
CA ILE A 72 -1.39 0.44 -15.04
C ILE A 72 0.00 0.33 -14.41
N ALA A 73 0.95 1.09 -14.91
CA ALA A 73 2.24 1.24 -14.26
C ALA A 73 2.23 2.44 -13.32
N LEU A 74 3.11 2.40 -12.32
CA LEU A 74 3.28 3.49 -11.38
C LEU A 74 4.76 3.84 -11.24
N THR A 75 5.06 5.12 -11.10
CA THR A 75 6.39 5.63 -10.81
C THR A 75 6.34 6.41 -9.51
N ARG A 76 7.06 5.93 -8.49
CA ARG A 76 7.10 6.55 -7.15
C ARG A 76 8.32 7.43 -7.00
N TYR A 77 8.11 8.62 -6.46
CA TYR A 77 9.13 9.61 -6.17
C TYR A 77 9.11 9.92 -4.67
N TYR A 78 10.29 9.96 -4.05
CA TYR A 78 10.45 10.16 -2.60
C TYR A 78 10.91 11.57 -2.23
N ASN A 79 11.31 12.38 -3.21
CA ASN A 79 11.84 13.72 -2.96
C ASN A 79 10.77 14.76 -3.23
N TYR A 80 10.68 15.78 -2.37
CA TYR A 80 9.87 16.96 -2.63
C TYR A 80 10.65 17.85 -3.59
N ASP A 81 10.13 18.03 -4.79
CA ASP A 81 10.70 18.94 -5.78
C ASP A 81 9.99 20.30 -5.70
N VAL A 82 10.70 21.39 -5.96
CA VAL A 82 10.12 22.74 -6.06
C VAL A 82 9.00 22.79 -7.10
N ASP A 83 9.11 21.96 -8.14
CA ASP A 83 8.12 21.84 -9.21
C ASP A 83 7.01 20.81 -8.94
N LEU A 84 6.98 20.17 -7.77
CA LEU A 84 5.99 19.13 -7.47
C LEU A 84 4.54 19.61 -7.70
N LEU A 85 4.21 20.81 -7.24
CA LEU A 85 2.86 21.35 -7.39
C LEU A 85 2.49 21.55 -8.87
N ASN A 86 3.45 22.02 -9.68
CA ASN A 86 3.27 22.19 -11.12
C ASN A 86 3.11 20.84 -11.82
N ASN A 87 3.91 19.85 -11.44
CA ASN A 87 3.83 18.48 -11.96
C ASN A 87 2.49 17.82 -11.61
N ILE A 88 2.00 18.01 -10.38
CA ILE A 88 0.66 17.56 -9.98
C ILE A 88 -0.39 18.20 -10.88
N LYS A 89 -0.41 19.53 -11.00
CA LYS A 89 -1.39 20.24 -11.83
C LYS A 89 -1.35 19.79 -13.30
N SER A 90 -0.16 19.59 -13.86
CA SER A 90 0.01 19.08 -15.23
C SER A 90 -0.62 17.68 -15.41
N ASN A 91 -0.48 16.78 -14.44
CA ASN A 91 -1.15 15.48 -14.46
C ASN A 91 -2.67 15.62 -14.37
N ILE A 92 -3.16 16.46 -13.45
CA ILE A 92 -4.60 16.73 -13.29
C ILE A 92 -5.21 17.28 -14.58
N GLN A 93 -4.53 18.19 -15.28
CA GLN A 93 -4.98 18.74 -16.57
C GLN A 93 -5.09 17.68 -17.67
N ARG A 94 -4.30 16.60 -17.57
CA ARG A 94 -4.35 15.43 -18.45
C ARG A 94 -5.36 14.37 -17.97
N SER A 95 -6.18 14.69 -16.97
CA SER A 95 -7.11 13.77 -16.31
C SER A 95 -6.43 12.54 -15.70
N ILE A 96 -5.19 12.72 -15.23
CA ILE A 96 -4.40 11.70 -14.53
C ILE A 96 -4.32 12.10 -13.05
N PRO A 97 -4.91 11.31 -12.12
CA PRO A 97 -4.79 11.56 -10.70
C PRO A 97 -3.36 11.39 -10.21
N VAL A 98 -3.02 11.96 -9.06
CA VAL A 98 -1.70 11.76 -8.43
C VAL A 98 -1.89 11.11 -7.08
N GLY A 99 -1.25 9.96 -6.87
CA GLY A 99 -1.20 9.33 -5.55
C GLY A 99 -0.18 10.04 -4.67
N VAL A 100 -0.50 10.30 -3.42
CA VAL A 100 0.43 10.90 -2.47
C VAL A 100 0.45 10.12 -1.18
N TRP A 101 1.64 10.02 -0.58
CA TRP A 101 1.81 9.62 0.81
C TRP A 101 2.17 10.86 1.61
N LEU A 102 1.36 11.13 2.62
CA LEU A 102 1.52 12.25 3.54
C LEU A 102 1.66 11.73 4.97
N ASP A 103 2.35 12.49 5.80
CA ASP A 103 2.20 12.37 7.23
C ASP A 103 0.77 12.79 7.62
N HIS A 104 0.02 11.87 8.23
CA HIS A 104 -1.37 12.13 8.60
C HIS A 104 -1.54 13.25 9.63
N PHE A 105 -0.45 13.66 10.30
CA PHE A 105 -0.41 14.86 11.14
C PHE A 105 -0.83 16.11 10.35
N TRP A 106 -0.56 16.12 9.04
CA TRP A 106 -0.85 17.22 8.11
C TRP A 106 -2.08 16.95 7.22
N THR A 107 -2.85 15.90 7.46
CA THR A 107 -4.05 15.55 6.67
C THR A 107 -5.32 16.02 7.40
N PRO A 108 -6.01 17.10 6.96
CA PRO A 108 -7.08 17.73 7.73
C PRO A 108 -8.29 16.84 8.04
N TRP A 109 -8.55 15.88 7.16
CA TRP A 109 -9.68 14.96 7.29
C TRP A 109 -9.32 13.66 8.00
N HIS A 110 -8.07 13.48 8.44
CA HIS A 110 -7.67 12.34 9.24
C HIS A 110 -8.08 12.57 10.72
N GLU A 111 -8.49 11.52 11.42
CA GLU A 111 -8.94 11.62 12.83
C GLU A 111 -7.85 12.16 13.77
N SER A 112 -6.59 11.81 13.50
CA SER A 112 -5.41 12.26 14.26
C SER A 112 -4.74 13.53 13.70
N PHE A 113 -5.46 14.36 12.94
CA PHE A 113 -4.91 15.62 12.42
C PHE A 113 -4.33 16.46 13.56
N LYS A 114 -3.06 16.88 13.41
CA LYS A 114 -2.29 17.63 14.42
C LYS A 114 -2.08 16.95 15.79
N THR A 115 -2.37 15.66 15.93
CA THR A 115 -2.23 14.95 17.21
C THR A 115 -1.33 13.72 17.15
N ALA A 116 -1.23 13.04 16.01
CA ALA A 116 -0.33 11.90 15.83
C ALA A 116 0.37 11.93 14.47
N HIS A 117 1.51 11.24 14.40
CA HIS A 117 2.30 11.06 13.19
C HIS A 117 2.15 9.64 12.66
N GLY A 118 2.09 9.51 11.34
CA GLY A 118 1.80 8.25 10.67
C GLY A 118 1.78 8.43 9.16
N SER A 119 1.92 7.35 8.39
CA SER A 119 1.91 7.44 6.93
C SER A 119 0.50 7.13 6.43
N HIS A 120 -0.03 7.99 5.56
CA HIS A 120 -1.33 7.76 4.93
C HIS A 120 -1.26 8.10 3.45
N SER A 121 -2.05 7.41 2.62
CA SER A 121 -2.10 7.66 1.18
C SER A 121 -3.50 7.91 0.65
N PHE A 122 -3.57 8.81 -0.33
CA PHE A 122 -4.80 9.25 -0.97
C PHE A 122 -4.51 9.81 -2.37
N LEU A 123 -5.55 10.19 -3.10
CA LEU A 123 -5.46 10.73 -4.45
C LEU A 123 -5.67 12.23 -4.46
N ILE A 124 -4.83 12.96 -5.19
CA ILE A 124 -5.12 14.32 -5.64
C ILE A 124 -5.81 14.22 -7.01
N ILE A 125 -6.96 14.88 -7.12
CA ILE A 125 -7.89 14.74 -8.25
C ILE A 125 -8.28 16.07 -8.90
N GLY A 126 -7.80 17.19 -8.35
CA GLY A 126 -8.18 18.52 -8.77
C GLY A 126 -7.39 19.59 -8.00
N TYR A 127 -7.66 20.85 -8.36
CA TYR A 127 -7.26 22.01 -7.58
C TYR A 127 -8.30 23.12 -7.76
N ASP A 128 -8.43 23.99 -6.75
CA ASP A 128 -9.33 25.14 -6.79
C ASP A 128 -8.64 26.42 -7.31
N GLU A 129 -9.38 27.52 -7.40
CA GLU A 129 -8.88 28.84 -7.84
C GLU A 129 -7.78 29.40 -6.92
N SER A 130 -7.78 28.99 -5.64
CA SER A 130 -6.77 29.38 -4.65
C SER A 130 -5.55 28.45 -4.64
N ASN A 131 -5.46 27.53 -5.61
CA ASN A 131 -4.44 26.49 -5.70
C ASN A 131 -4.44 25.46 -4.55
N ASN A 132 -5.52 25.36 -3.78
CA ASN A 132 -5.69 24.21 -2.89
C ASN A 132 -5.94 22.96 -3.71
N LEU A 133 -5.44 21.84 -3.22
CA LEU A 133 -5.57 20.55 -3.87
C LEU A 133 -6.87 19.89 -3.44
N ILE A 134 -7.61 19.39 -4.42
CA ILE A 134 -8.84 18.61 -4.19
C ILE A 134 -8.44 17.14 -4.20
N CYS A 135 -8.82 16.43 -3.16
CA CYS A 135 -8.40 15.06 -2.89
C CYS A 135 -9.60 14.12 -2.75
N THR A 136 -9.40 12.86 -3.14
CA THR A 136 -10.25 11.73 -2.75
C THR A 136 -9.41 10.82 -1.88
N ASP A 137 -9.96 10.40 -0.75
CA ASP A 137 -9.34 9.47 0.18
C ASP A 137 -10.08 8.12 0.15
N PRO A 138 -9.55 7.13 -0.59
CA PRO A 138 -10.16 5.81 -0.69
C PRO A 138 -10.27 5.08 0.63
N TYR A 139 -9.26 5.21 1.49
CA TYR A 139 -9.22 4.45 2.73
C TYR A 139 -10.31 4.89 3.70
N TYR A 140 -10.58 6.20 3.78
CA TYR A 140 -11.64 6.76 4.61
C TYR A 140 -12.97 6.98 3.88
N LEU A 141 -13.06 6.58 2.60
CA LEU A 141 -14.22 6.81 1.73
C LEU A 141 -14.64 8.30 1.69
N LYS A 142 -13.67 9.22 1.69
CA LYS A 142 -13.94 10.65 1.64
C LYS A 142 -13.68 11.22 0.25
N GLU A 143 -14.56 12.11 -0.19
CA GLU A 143 -14.48 12.79 -1.48
C GLU A 143 -14.29 14.29 -1.28
N ASN A 144 -13.74 14.96 -2.29
CA ASN A 144 -13.59 16.43 -2.35
C ASN A 144 -12.92 17.03 -1.10
N CYS A 145 -11.98 16.30 -0.52
CA CYS A 145 -11.17 16.75 0.59
C CYS A 145 -10.22 17.86 0.13
N ILE A 146 -9.93 18.84 0.99
CA ILE A 146 -9.08 19.98 0.63
C ILE A 146 -7.75 19.88 1.36
N LEU A 147 -6.65 19.93 0.60
CA LEU A 147 -5.28 19.96 1.09
C LEU A 147 -4.57 21.22 0.60
N THR A 148 -4.04 22.02 1.51
CA THR A 148 -3.29 23.23 1.12
C THR A 148 -1.87 22.87 0.64
N PRO A 149 -1.24 23.70 -0.21
CA PRO A 149 0.16 23.49 -0.59
C PRO A 149 1.13 23.44 0.60
N GLU A 150 0.84 24.17 1.67
CA GLU A 150 1.64 24.14 2.90
C GLU A 150 1.51 22.78 3.61
N GLN A 151 0.30 22.24 3.73
CA GLN A 151 0.06 20.92 4.32
C GLN A 151 0.75 19.82 3.51
N LEU A 152 0.65 19.89 2.18
CA LEU A 152 1.39 18.98 1.30
C LEU A 152 2.89 19.06 1.58
N ARG A 153 3.47 20.27 1.59
CA ARG A 153 4.91 20.47 1.80
C ARG A 153 5.39 19.93 3.14
N ASN A 154 4.68 20.25 4.22
CA ASN A 154 5.12 19.91 5.56
C ASN A 154 4.92 18.42 5.89
N GLY A 155 3.92 17.78 5.29
CA GLY A 155 3.64 16.36 5.49
C GLY A 155 4.24 15.44 4.43
N TYR A 156 4.93 15.95 3.42
CA TYR A 156 5.31 15.16 2.25
C TYR A 156 6.18 13.95 2.60
N LYS A 157 5.82 12.77 2.09
CA LYS A 157 6.65 11.56 2.15
C LYS A 157 7.02 11.04 0.76
N SER A 158 6.05 10.94 -0.14
CA SER A 158 6.27 10.52 -1.53
C SER A 158 5.05 10.81 -2.39
N HIS A 159 5.20 10.77 -3.70
CA HIS A 159 4.07 10.74 -4.63
C HIS A 159 4.26 9.70 -5.72
N VAL A 160 3.17 9.39 -6.40
CA VAL A 160 3.10 8.42 -7.49
C VAL A 160 2.40 9.04 -8.68
N PHE A 161 3.04 8.95 -9.83
CA PHE A 161 2.37 9.14 -11.11
C PHE A 161 1.95 7.80 -11.69
N PHE A 162 0.70 7.74 -12.13
CA PHE A 162 0.14 6.58 -12.77
C PHE A 162 0.27 6.70 -14.29
N HIS A 163 0.47 5.56 -14.94
CA HIS A 163 0.65 5.46 -16.38
C HIS A 163 -0.23 4.33 -16.91
N LEU A 164 -1.27 4.69 -17.66
CA LEU A 164 -2.00 3.74 -18.49
C LEU A 164 -1.09 3.32 -19.65
N LYS A 165 -0.73 2.03 -19.70
CA LYS A 165 -0.18 1.43 -20.91
C LYS A 165 -1.36 1.12 -21.83
N GLY A 166 -1.17 1.29 -23.14
CA GLY A 166 -2.24 1.22 -24.14
C GLY A 166 -3.12 -0.03 -24.07
N ASN A 167 -4.26 0.02 -24.77
CA ASN A 167 -5.37 -0.95 -24.73
C ASN A 167 -5.06 -2.29 -25.41
N GLU A 168 -3.91 -2.89 -25.14
CA GLU A 168 -3.71 -4.30 -25.46
C GLU A 168 -4.46 -5.13 -24.40
N GLU A 169 -5.65 -5.61 -24.79
CA GLU A 169 -6.35 -6.63 -24.01
C GLU A 169 -5.43 -7.84 -23.83
N LYS A 170 -4.96 -8.03 -22.60
CA LYS A 170 -4.26 -9.25 -22.25
C LYS A 170 -5.28 -10.34 -22.03
N ILE A 171 -5.19 -11.40 -22.81
CA ILE A 171 -5.89 -12.65 -22.50
C ILE A 171 -5.29 -13.20 -21.21
N ILE A 172 -6.07 -13.13 -20.13
CA ILE A 172 -5.64 -13.61 -18.82
C ILE A 172 -5.92 -15.11 -18.73
N ASN A 173 -4.86 -15.91 -18.68
CA ASN A 173 -4.97 -17.34 -18.40
C ASN A 173 -5.00 -17.57 -16.88
N TRP A 174 -6.20 -17.55 -16.30
CA TRP A 174 -6.43 -17.80 -14.88
C TRP A 174 -5.83 -19.11 -14.39
N GLY A 175 -5.89 -20.17 -15.19
CA GLY A 175 -5.29 -21.46 -14.86
C GLY A 175 -3.79 -21.36 -14.62
N SER A 176 -3.08 -20.62 -15.47
CA SER A 176 -1.65 -20.37 -15.29
C SER A 176 -1.32 -19.54 -14.05
N ILE A 177 -2.18 -18.58 -13.69
CA ILE A 177 -2.01 -17.76 -12.48
C ILE A 177 -2.15 -18.63 -11.24
N ILE A 178 -3.22 -19.42 -11.16
CA ILE A 178 -3.46 -20.35 -10.06
C ILE A 178 -2.31 -21.36 -9.97
N ILE A 179 -1.90 -21.98 -11.08
CA ILE A 179 -0.78 -22.93 -11.10
C ILE A 179 0.52 -22.27 -10.66
N ASN A 180 0.81 -21.04 -11.09
CA ASN A 180 2.01 -20.32 -10.67
C ASN A 180 2.00 -19.99 -9.18
N ASN A 181 0.85 -19.60 -8.63
CA ASN A 181 0.70 -19.34 -7.20
C ASN A 181 0.85 -20.63 -6.40
N LEU A 182 0.19 -21.71 -6.82
CA LEU A 182 0.35 -23.03 -6.22
C LEU A 182 1.79 -23.51 -6.33
N ASN A 183 2.47 -23.36 -7.47
CA ASN A 183 3.88 -23.72 -7.61
C ASN A 183 4.79 -22.83 -6.76
N ALA A 184 4.49 -21.54 -6.58
CA ALA A 184 5.21 -20.72 -5.61
C ALA A 184 5.02 -21.25 -4.17
N THR A 185 3.88 -21.88 -3.88
CA THR A 185 3.62 -22.60 -2.62
C THR A 185 4.26 -24.01 -2.57
N TYR A 186 4.39 -24.70 -3.71
CA TYR A 186 4.65 -26.15 -3.81
C TYR A 186 5.88 -26.56 -4.66
N SER A 187 6.67 -25.63 -5.22
CA SER A 187 7.76 -25.98 -6.17
C SER A 187 8.80 -26.90 -5.52
N LYS A 188 9.31 -27.91 -6.23
CA LYS A 188 10.19 -28.99 -5.71
C LYS A 188 11.48 -28.54 -5.00
N ASP A 189 11.91 -27.30 -5.19
CA ASP A 189 13.06 -26.71 -4.47
C ASP A 189 12.63 -25.92 -3.22
N PHE A 190 11.34 -25.64 -3.07
CA PHE A 190 10.70 -24.89 -1.97
C PHE A 190 9.26 -25.37 -1.59
N PRO A 191 8.85 -26.66 -1.59
CA PRO A 191 7.43 -27.04 -1.43
C PRO A 191 6.88 -26.84 -0.02
N VAL A 192 7.70 -26.29 0.85
CA VAL A 192 7.48 -26.28 2.28
C VAL A 192 7.55 -24.85 2.82
N ALA A 193 7.75 -23.82 2.00
CA ALA A 193 8.05 -22.46 2.48
C ALA A 193 6.88 -21.80 3.22
N LEU A 194 5.68 -21.72 2.64
CA LEU A 194 4.54 -21.03 3.26
C LEU A 194 4.14 -21.68 4.58
N TYR A 195 3.76 -22.96 4.52
CA TYR A 195 3.34 -23.70 5.70
C TYR A 195 4.47 -23.82 6.73
N ASN A 196 5.74 -24.02 6.33
CA ASN A 196 6.83 -23.99 7.30
C ASN A 196 7.05 -22.59 7.86
N ASN A 197 6.87 -21.51 7.12
CA ASN A 197 7.07 -20.17 7.64
C ASN A 197 6.02 -19.88 8.71
N ILE A 198 4.76 -20.27 8.47
CA ILE A 198 3.69 -20.19 9.47
C ILE A 198 4.02 -21.09 10.68
N GLN A 199 4.42 -22.35 10.46
CA GLN A 199 4.76 -23.28 11.55
C GLN A 199 5.99 -22.83 12.35
N LYS A 200 7.04 -22.33 11.68
CA LYS A 200 8.25 -21.78 12.30
C LYS A 200 7.89 -20.56 13.14
N PHE A 201 7.12 -19.63 12.57
CA PHE A 201 6.64 -18.48 13.30
C PHE A 201 5.81 -18.89 14.52
N ALA A 202 4.86 -19.80 14.36
CA ALA A 202 4.05 -20.33 15.47
C ALA A 202 4.91 -20.98 16.55
N ASN A 203 5.90 -21.80 16.18
CA ASN A 203 6.83 -22.41 17.12
C ASN A 203 7.69 -21.37 17.85
N GLU A 204 8.18 -20.35 17.16
CA GLU A 204 8.96 -19.29 17.80
C GLU A 204 8.09 -18.40 18.70
N ILE A 205 6.81 -18.18 18.35
CA ILE A 205 5.85 -17.53 19.24
C ILE A 205 5.66 -18.36 20.52
N LEU A 206 5.40 -19.66 20.40
CA LEU A 206 5.17 -20.53 21.56
C LEU A 206 6.37 -20.61 22.50
N ASN A 207 7.59 -20.59 21.97
CA ASN A 207 8.80 -20.83 22.75
C ASN A 207 9.53 -19.55 23.18
N ASN A 208 9.43 -18.46 22.40
CA ASN A 208 10.30 -17.30 22.56
C ASN A 208 9.54 -15.96 22.65
N PHE A 209 8.21 -15.93 22.49
CA PHE A 209 7.47 -14.68 22.50
C PHE A 209 7.52 -13.99 23.86
N ASN A 210 7.92 -12.72 23.85
CA ASN A 210 7.85 -11.86 25.01
C ASN A 210 7.27 -10.51 24.58
N ILE A 211 6.02 -10.24 24.98
CA ILE A 211 5.33 -9.01 24.61
C ILE A 211 6.11 -7.76 24.99
N LYS A 212 6.79 -7.74 26.16
CA LYS A 212 7.57 -6.57 26.60
C LYS A 212 8.73 -6.30 25.64
N THR A 213 9.42 -7.35 25.21
CA THR A 213 10.52 -7.24 24.24
C THR A 213 10.02 -6.80 22.86
N GLU A 214 8.86 -7.32 22.42
CA GLU A 214 8.30 -6.97 21.12
C GLU A 214 7.80 -5.52 21.03
N THR A 215 7.34 -4.96 22.16
CA THR A 215 6.78 -3.59 22.22
C THR A 215 7.76 -2.56 22.79
N ASP A 216 8.98 -2.96 23.17
CA ASP A 216 9.94 -2.05 23.77
C ASP A 216 10.31 -0.89 22.84
N GLY A 217 10.34 0.33 23.38
CA GLY A 217 10.59 1.56 22.62
C GLY A 217 9.42 2.10 21.80
N TYR A 218 8.27 1.41 21.73
CA TYR A 218 7.07 1.90 21.03
C TYR A 218 6.10 2.60 22.00
N LYS A 219 5.73 3.85 21.69
CA LYS A 219 4.75 4.62 22.47
C LYS A 219 3.31 4.15 22.23
N ILE A 220 3.04 3.65 21.03
CA ILE A 220 1.75 3.13 20.57
C ILE A 220 2.00 1.66 20.24
N ILE A 221 1.33 0.76 20.95
CA ILE A 221 1.59 -0.69 20.88
C ILE A 221 1.28 -1.24 19.49
N GLU A 222 0.27 -0.70 18.81
CA GLU A 222 -0.15 -1.05 17.46
C GLU A 222 0.93 -0.78 16.40
N GLN A 223 1.90 0.10 16.71
CA GLN A 223 3.05 0.37 15.84
C GLN A 223 4.21 -0.61 16.07
N ALA A 224 4.13 -1.46 17.11
CA ALA A 224 5.12 -2.50 17.33
C ALA A 224 5.09 -3.50 16.16
N PRO A 225 6.25 -3.92 15.62
CA PRO A 225 6.35 -4.75 14.42
C PRO A 225 5.54 -6.04 14.52
N ILE A 226 5.38 -6.62 15.71
CA ILE A 226 4.61 -7.85 15.87
C ILE A 226 3.13 -7.63 15.54
N ILE A 227 2.55 -6.51 15.94
CA ILE A 227 1.15 -6.18 15.65
C ILE A 227 1.04 -5.64 14.22
N TRP A 228 1.88 -4.66 13.88
CA TRP A 228 1.86 -4.02 12.57
C TRP A 228 2.08 -5.05 11.46
N ASN A 229 3.17 -5.82 11.49
CA ASN A 229 3.47 -6.73 10.38
C ASN A 229 2.45 -7.87 10.26
N LEU A 230 1.90 -8.37 11.37
CA LEU A 230 0.82 -9.36 11.31
C LEU A 230 -0.45 -8.80 10.65
N ALA A 231 -0.81 -7.56 10.95
CA ALA A 231 -2.00 -6.92 10.37
C ALA A 231 -1.90 -6.79 8.83
N TYR A 232 -0.69 -6.64 8.29
CA TYR A 232 -0.46 -6.40 6.84
C TYR A 232 0.14 -7.60 6.08
N VAL A 233 0.23 -8.78 6.69
CA VAL A 233 0.73 -9.99 6.01
C VAL A 233 -0.38 -10.91 5.51
N ILE A 234 -1.64 -10.64 5.88
CA ILE A 234 -2.82 -11.49 5.59
C ILE A 234 -3.72 -10.88 4.47
N ILE A 235 -3.36 -9.72 3.92
CA ILE A 235 -4.19 -9.03 2.92
C ILE A 235 -3.72 -9.32 1.51
#